data_AF-A0A261CGQ1-F1
#
_entry.id   AF-A0A261CGQ1-F1
#
_cell.length_a   1.000
_cell.length_b   1.000
_cell.length_c   1.000
_cell.angle_alpha   90.00
_cell.angle_beta   90.00
_cell.angle_gamma   90.00
#
_symmetry.space_group_name_H-M   'P 1'
#
loop_
_entity.id
_entity.type
_entity.pdbx_description
1 polymer ?
#
loop_
_entity_poly.entity_id
_entity_poly.type
_entity_poly.pdbx_seq_one_letter_code
_entity_poly.pdbx_strand_id
1 'polypeptide(L)'
;MALMSKMAPTAVCACRNAFLKPSNSLIPAIRGSHAAVFRKRPGQLIVNRIKDVCHFYFIGIGFLPVLFCLAYNHIVYGTCELKDYPTEGPAPHHWQFERTPIRQWWAKWFGVSDVEHHERNLAYYEKQGIIARWRQIEQRVKHLEGERWDYKGWSYQPVSSTWVDYGRWHALRMRDQYEQHGHYAQ
;
A
#
# COMPACT_ATOMS: atom_id res chain seq x y z
N MET A 1 1.79 39.10 45.01
CA MET A 1 2.09 40.05 43.92
C MET A 1 2.69 39.24 42.77
N ALA A 2 1.89 38.94 41.75
CA ALA A 2 1.91 39.59 40.43
C ALA A 2 3.20 39.25 39.66
N LEU A 3 3.12 38.31 38.71
CA LEU A 3 2.93 38.54 37.27
C LEU A 3 4.27 38.48 36.51
N MET A 4 4.54 37.31 35.92
CA MET A 4 5.45 37.11 34.78
C MET A 4 4.65 36.24 33.79
N SER A 5 4.00 36.83 32.79
CA SER A 5 4.55 37.25 31.50
C SER A 5 4.68 36.11 30.49
N LYS A 6 3.67 36.06 29.60
CA LYS A 6 3.76 35.83 28.14
C LYS A 6 4.60 34.65 27.66
N MET A 7 3.93 33.56 27.26
CA MET A 7 4.23 32.85 26.01
C MET A 7 2.92 32.24 25.46
N ALA A 8 2.45 32.76 24.33
CA ALA A 8 1.57 32.02 23.44
C ALA A 8 2.46 31.28 22.44
N PRO A 9 2.14 30.02 22.13
CA PRO A 9 2.27 29.61 20.75
C PRO A 9 1.05 28.85 20.24
N THR A 10 0.75 29.15 18.98
CA THR A 10 0.25 28.22 17.96
C THR A 10 -1.13 27.65 18.15
N ALA A 11 -2.07 28.33 17.49
CA ALA A 11 -3.28 27.80 16.89
C ALA A 11 -3.21 26.29 16.63
N VAL A 12 -3.86 25.53 17.51
CA VAL A 12 -4.25 24.15 17.22
C VAL A 12 -5.22 24.23 16.05
N CYS A 13 -4.74 23.76 14.91
CA CYS A 13 -5.52 23.48 13.71
C CYS A 13 -6.79 22.73 14.13
N ALA A 14 -7.92 23.44 14.04
CA ALA A 14 -9.23 22.88 14.25
C ALA A 14 -9.59 21.97 13.07
N CYS A 15 -8.95 20.82 12.96
CA CYS A 15 -9.53 19.66 12.28
C CYS A 15 -10.62 19.09 13.19
N ARG A 16 -11.66 19.89 13.41
CA ARG A 16 -12.90 19.43 14.01
C ARG A 16 -13.54 18.59 12.91
N ASN A 17 -13.44 17.27 13.05
CA ASN A 17 -14.27 16.33 12.32
C ASN A 17 -15.71 16.84 12.38
N ALA A 18 -16.14 17.49 11.30
CA ALA A 18 -17.52 17.88 11.08
C ALA A 18 -18.30 16.61 10.70
N PHE A 19 -18.32 15.65 11.61
CA PHE A 19 -19.42 14.71 11.66
C PHE A 19 -20.67 15.54 11.92
N LEU A 20 -21.45 15.70 10.86
CA LEU A 20 -22.75 16.33 10.78
C LEU A 20 -23.53 16.09 12.09
N LYS A 21 -23.59 17.11 12.95
CA LYS A 21 -24.59 17.14 14.02
C LYS A 21 -25.89 17.63 13.39
N PRO A 22 -27.00 16.86 13.40
CA PRO A 22 -28.29 17.46 13.18
C PRO A 22 -28.66 18.23 14.44
N SER A 23 -28.28 19.52 14.52
CA SER A 23 -28.78 20.41 15.57
C SER A 23 -30.18 20.89 15.21
N ASN A 24 -31.15 19.98 15.21
CA ASN A 24 -32.56 20.37 15.34
C ASN A 24 -32.97 20.12 16.79
N SER A 25 -32.39 20.88 17.72
CA SER A 25 -32.99 21.08 19.04
C SER A 25 -34.20 21.99 18.86
N LEU A 26 -35.30 21.41 18.37
CA LEU A 26 -36.62 22.02 18.51
C LEU A 26 -36.93 22.03 20.01
N ILE A 27 -36.73 23.19 20.63
CA ILE A 27 -37.15 23.49 22.00
C ILE A 27 -38.64 23.10 22.08
N PRO A 28 -39.04 22.10 22.88
CA PRO A 28 -40.46 21.83 23.06
C PRO A 28 -41.06 23.05 23.76
N ALA A 29 -42.06 23.68 23.15
CA ALA A 29 -42.88 24.65 23.86
C ALA A 29 -43.55 23.92 25.04
N ILE A 30 -43.06 24.17 26.26
CA ILE A 30 -43.58 23.55 27.49
C ILE A 30 -44.95 24.18 27.74
N ARG A 31 -46.01 23.53 27.25
CA ARG A 31 -47.38 23.82 27.68
C ARG A 31 -47.67 22.96 28.91
N GLY A 32 -47.96 23.59 30.04
CA GLY A 32 -48.20 22.95 31.34
C GLY A 32 -49.53 22.18 31.48
N SER A 33 -49.93 21.42 30.45
CA SER A 33 -51.12 20.58 30.49
C SER A 33 -50.76 19.13 30.85
N HIS A 34 -51.60 18.46 31.64
CA HIS A 34 -51.42 17.04 32.04
C HIS A 34 -51.67 16.01 30.90
N ALA A 35 -52.00 16.45 29.68
CA ALA A 35 -52.28 15.57 28.56
C ALA A 35 -51.01 15.15 27.80
N ALA A 36 -50.97 13.90 27.30
CA ALA A 36 -49.84 13.42 26.51
C ALA A 36 -49.73 14.18 25.18
N VAL A 37 -48.70 15.02 25.05
CA VAL A 37 -48.44 15.81 23.84
C VAL A 37 -47.60 15.01 22.84
N PHE A 38 -47.99 15.02 21.57
CA PHE A 38 -47.23 14.41 20.49
C PHE A 38 -45.86 15.09 20.30
N ARG A 39 -44.77 14.35 20.54
CA ARG A 39 -43.40 14.86 20.41
C ARG A 39 -42.90 14.64 18.98
N LYS A 40 -42.53 15.70 18.28
CA LYS A 40 -41.88 15.61 16.96
C LYS A 40 -40.51 14.92 17.12
N ARG A 41 -40.41 13.66 16.68
CA ARG A 41 -39.16 12.88 16.67
C ARG A 41 -38.70 12.63 15.22
N PRO A 42 -37.39 12.56 14.96
CA PRO A 42 -36.90 12.12 13.66
C PRO A 42 -37.28 10.65 13.42
N GLY A 43 -37.61 10.30 12.18
CA GLY A 43 -37.99 8.94 11.81
C GLY A 43 -36.87 7.94 12.11
N GLN A 44 -37.16 6.94 12.96
CA GLN A 44 -36.19 5.91 13.37
C GLN A 44 -36.23 4.65 12.51
N LEU A 45 -37.26 4.49 11.67
CA LEU A 45 -37.56 3.24 10.98
C LEU A 45 -36.42 2.79 10.04
N ILE A 46 -35.85 3.72 9.27
CA ILE A 46 -34.78 3.41 8.31
C ILE A 46 -33.50 3.02 9.06
N VAL A 47 -33.14 3.78 10.09
CA VAL A 47 -31.92 3.54 10.88
C VAL A 47 -32.01 2.20 11.61
N ASN A 48 -33.17 1.89 12.20
CA ASN A 48 -33.39 0.62 12.88
C ASN A 48 -33.35 -0.54 11.90
N ARG A 49 -33.99 -0.42 10.73
CA ARG A 49 -33.94 -1.44 9.69
C ARG A 49 -32.51 -1.72 9.23
N ILE A 50 -31.70 -0.69 9.00
CA ILE A 50 -30.30 -0.87 8.60
C ILE A 50 -29.52 -1.58 9.72
N LYS A 51 -29.70 -1.19 10.98
CA LYS A 51 -29.07 -1.85 12.13
C LYS A 51 -29.46 -3.33 12.22
N ASP A 52 -30.73 -3.64 12.06
CA ASP A 52 -31.24 -5.01 12.17
C ASP A 52 -30.68 -5.90 11.03
N VAL A 53 -30.68 -5.38 9.80
CA VAL A 53 -30.10 -6.07 8.64
C VAL A 53 -28.59 -6.26 8.83
N CYS A 54 -27.85 -5.22 9.20
CA CYS A 54 -26.43 -5.34 9.47
C CYS A 54 -26.13 -6.33 10.60
N HIS A 55 -26.86 -6.25 11.71
CA HIS A 55 -26.69 -7.16 12.84
C HIS A 55 -26.92 -8.62 12.42
N PHE A 56 -27.99 -8.88 11.68
CA PHE A 56 -28.33 -10.22 11.22
C PHE A 56 -27.23 -10.82 10.31
N TYR A 57 -26.79 -10.08 9.30
CA TYR A 57 -25.79 -10.61 8.35
C TYR A 57 -24.37 -10.65 8.94
N PHE A 58 -23.91 -9.59 9.61
CA PHE A 58 -22.56 -9.55 10.13
C PHE A 58 -22.39 -10.41 11.38
N ILE A 59 -23.31 -10.30 12.35
CA ILE A 59 -23.17 -10.99 13.63
C ILE A 59 -23.81 -12.37 13.55
N GLY A 60 -25.06 -12.47 13.08
CA GLY A 60 -25.78 -13.73 13.01
C GLY A 60 -25.16 -14.74 12.04
N ILE A 61 -24.97 -14.35 10.77
CA ILE A 61 -24.47 -15.25 9.71
C ILE A 61 -22.94 -15.24 9.61
N GLY A 62 -22.29 -14.11 9.86
CA GLY A 62 -20.84 -13.99 9.74
C GLY A 62 -20.09 -14.48 10.98
N PHE A 63 -20.13 -13.69 12.05
CA PHE A 63 -19.25 -13.86 13.20
C PHE A 63 -19.62 -15.05 14.09
N LEU A 64 -20.90 -15.21 14.40
CA LEU A 64 -21.39 -16.20 15.36
C LEU A 64 -21.08 -17.66 14.96
N PRO A 65 -21.27 -18.13 13.71
CA PRO A 65 -20.89 -19.49 13.34
C PRO A 65 -19.37 -19.71 13.37
N VAL A 66 -18.57 -18.72 12.96
CA VAL A 66 -17.10 -18.82 13.04
C VAL A 66 -16.66 -18.95 14.50
N LEU A 67 -17.24 -18.14 15.40
CA LEU A 67 -16.97 -18.23 16.83
C LEU A 67 -17.32 -19.62 17.39
N PHE A 68 -18.48 -20.18 17.01
CA PHE A 68 -18.87 -21.53 17.41
C PHE A 68 -17.90 -22.59 16.90
N CYS A 69 -17.46 -22.50 15.64
CA CYS A 69 -16.45 -23.41 15.10
C CYS A 69 -15.13 -23.33 15.89
N LEU A 70 -14.65 -22.12 16.20
CA LEU A 70 -13.43 -21.92 16.99
C LEU A 70 -13.59 -22.48 18.40
N ALA A 71 -14.68 -22.14 19.09
CA ALA A 71 -14.96 -22.61 20.44
C ALA A 71 -15.08 -24.14 20.50
N TYR A 72 -15.81 -24.74 19.55
CA TYR A 72 -15.94 -26.20 19.45
C TYR A 72 -14.57 -26.88 19.29
N ASN A 73 -13.73 -26.39 18.38
CA ASN A 73 -12.39 -26.95 18.19
C ASN A 73 -11.52 -26.81 19.44
N HIS A 74 -11.59 -25.67 20.14
CA HIS A 74 -10.85 -25.46 21.37
C HIS A 74 -11.32 -26.36 22.52
N ILE A 75 -12.63 -26.64 22.63
CA ILE A 75 -13.19 -27.48 23.70
C ILE A 75 -12.91 -28.97 23.42
N VAL A 76 -13.08 -29.42 22.18
CA VAL A 76 -12.97 -30.85 21.84
C VAL A 76 -11.52 -31.31 21.68
N TYR A 77 -10.70 -30.54 20.96
CA TYR A 77 -9.32 -30.94 20.64
C TYR A 77 -8.28 -30.30 21.56
N GLY A 78 -8.55 -29.11 22.09
CA GLY A 78 -7.61 -28.39 22.95
C GLY A 78 -6.35 -27.89 22.21
N THR A 79 -5.32 -27.54 22.98
CA THR A 79 -4.01 -27.16 22.45
C THR A 79 -3.10 -28.36 22.37
N CYS A 80 -2.27 -28.44 21.33
CA CYS A 80 -1.26 -29.48 21.22
C CYS A 80 -0.14 -29.27 22.24
N GLU A 81 0.37 -30.37 22.79
CA GLU A 81 1.53 -30.38 23.66
C GLU A 81 2.81 -30.37 22.83
N LEU A 82 3.83 -29.67 23.33
CA LEU A 82 5.15 -29.72 22.74
C LEU A 82 5.76 -31.09 23.02
N LYS A 83 6.15 -31.79 21.95
CA LYS A 83 6.89 -33.03 22.02
C LYS A 83 8.28 -32.81 21.45
N ASP A 84 9.24 -33.58 21.95
CA ASP A 84 10.58 -33.60 21.39
C ASP A 84 10.51 -33.99 19.91
N TYR A 85 11.48 -33.48 19.16
CA TYR A 85 11.56 -33.77 17.74
C TYR A 85 11.73 -35.29 17.54
N PRO A 86 10.91 -35.93 16.69
CA PRO A 86 10.97 -37.37 16.51
C PRO A 86 12.32 -37.77 15.92
N THR A 87 13.10 -38.56 16.67
CA THR A 87 14.38 -39.11 16.21
C THR A 87 14.17 -40.29 15.24
N GLU A 88 13.05 -41.00 15.40
CA GLU A 88 12.71 -42.18 14.60
C GLU A 88 11.50 -41.88 13.70
N GLY A 89 11.63 -42.15 12.40
CA GLY A 89 10.56 -41.99 11.41
C GLY A 89 10.77 -40.84 10.40
N PRO A 90 9.75 -40.53 9.59
CA PRO A 90 9.82 -39.44 8.62
C PRO A 90 9.81 -38.08 9.32
N ALA A 91 10.50 -37.09 8.72
CA ALA A 91 10.53 -35.74 9.25
C ALA A 91 9.10 -35.15 9.35
N PRO A 92 8.77 -34.45 10.46
CA PRO A 92 7.48 -33.80 10.62
C PRO A 92 7.26 -32.74 9.54
N HIS A 93 6.01 -32.56 9.15
CA HIS A 93 5.60 -31.52 8.22
C HIS A 93 5.58 -30.15 8.88
N HIS A 94 5.76 -29.09 8.09
CA HIS A 94 5.86 -27.70 8.60
C HIS A 94 4.63 -27.25 9.40
N TRP A 95 3.43 -27.68 9.01
CA TRP A 95 2.21 -27.31 9.75
C TRP A 95 2.11 -27.95 11.13
N GLN A 96 2.84 -29.03 11.43
CA GLN A 96 2.77 -29.73 12.72
C GLN A 96 3.45 -28.96 13.84
N PHE A 97 4.31 -27.99 13.50
CA PHE A 97 4.95 -27.10 14.48
C PHE A 97 3.98 -26.08 15.08
N GLU A 98 2.75 -25.98 14.57
CA GLU A 98 1.75 -25.05 15.07
C GLU A 98 1.00 -25.59 16.29
N ARG A 99 0.77 -24.73 17.28
CA ARG A 99 0.23 -25.13 18.60
C ARG A 99 -1.26 -25.53 18.58
N THR A 100 -2.06 -24.91 17.72
CA THR A 100 -3.52 -25.13 17.69
C THR A 100 -3.94 -25.84 16.41
N PRO A 101 -4.91 -26.78 16.47
CA PRO A 101 -5.31 -27.58 15.31
C PRO A 101 -5.86 -26.72 14.17
N ILE A 102 -6.53 -25.59 14.48
CA ILE A 102 -6.99 -24.64 13.48
C ILE A 102 -5.82 -24.00 12.72
N ARG A 103 -4.74 -23.65 13.44
CA ARG A 103 -3.54 -23.07 12.83
C ARG A 103 -2.77 -24.11 12.04
N GLN A 104 -2.70 -25.36 12.52
CA GLN A 104 -2.16 -26.49 11.74
C GLN A 104 -2.97 -26.71 10.45
N TRP A 105 -4.31 -26.69 10.52
CA TRP A 105 -5.17 -26.79 9.35
C TRP A 105 -4.92 -25.66 8.36
N TRP A 106 -4.84 -24.42 8.84
CA TRP A 106 -4.54 -23.27 7.98
C TRP A 106 -3.17 -23.38 7.32
N ALA A 107 -2.12 -23.71 8.09
CA ALA A 107 -0.77 -23.89 7.59
C ALA A 107 -0.66 -25.05 6.59
N LYS A 108 -1.49 -26.08 6.74
CA LYS A 108 -1.54 -27.22 5.82
C LYS A 108 -2.11 -26.88 4.45
N TRP A 109 -3.18 -26.10 4.41
CA TRP A 109 -3.90 -25.83 3.16
C TRP A 109 -3.50 -24.52 2.48
N PHE A 110 -3.11 -23.52 3.27
CA PHE A 110 -2.82 -22.16 2.78
C PHE A 110 -1.40 -21.70 3.09
N GLY A 111 -0.73 -22.32 4.06
CA GLY A 111 0.63 -21.94 4.47
C GLY A 111 1.71 -22.52 3.55
N VAL A 112 2.75 -21.71 3.30
CA VAL A 112 3.99 -22.16 2.67
C VAL A 112 4.93 -22.68 3.75
N SER A 113 5.71 -23.72 3.47
CA SER A 113 6.75 -24.19 4.39
C SER A 113 7.84 -23.14 4.55
N ASP A 114 8.33 -22.93 5.78
CA ASP A 114 9.42 -21.99 6.05
C ASP A 114 10.69 -22.34 5.27
N VAL A 115 10.97 -23.64 5.11
CA VAL A 115 12.09 -24.15 4.30
C VAL A 115 11.89 -23.77 2.84
N GLU A 116 10.71 -24.00 2.30
CA GLU A 116 10.40 -23.65 0.91
C GLU A 116 10.53 -22.14 0.67
N HIS A 117 10.01 -21.33 1.60
CA HIS A 117 10.10 -19.88 1.53
C HIS A 117 11.56 -19.40 1.59
N HIS A 118 12.36 -19.98 2.48
CA HIS A 118 13.78 -19.68 2.61
C HIS A 118 14.55 -19.98 1.32
N GLU A 119 14.44 -21.21 0.80
CA GLU A 119 15.13 -21.63 -0.42
C GLU A 119 14.69 -20.83 -1.65
N ARG A 120 13.39 -20.54 -1.76
CA ARG A 120 12.87 -19.68 -2.83
C ARG A 120 13.48 -18.28 -2.78
N ASN A 121 13.62 -17.71 -1.58
CA ASN A 121 14.23 -16.40 -1.40
C ASN A 121 15.73 -16.41 -1.72
N LEU A 122 16.46 -17.45 -1.31
CA LEU A 122 17.88 -17.61 -1.66
C LEU A 122 18.07 -17.68 -3.17
N ALA A 123 17.29 -18.51 -3.86
CA ALA A 123 17.33 -18.61 -5.32
C ALA A 123 16.98 -17.27 -6.00
N TYR A 124 16.01 -16.54 -5.44
CA TYR A 124 15.66 -15.22 -5.93
C TYR A 124 16.83 -14.23 -5.78
N TYR A 125 17.46 -14.15 -4.62
CA TYR A 125 18.58 -13.25 -4.37
C TYR A 125 19.80 -13.59 -5.22
N GLU A 126 20.11 -14.88 -5.40
CA GLU A 126 21.19 -15.32 -6.28
C GLU A 126 20.95 -14.86 -7.71
N LYS A 127 19.75 -15.08 -8.24
CA LYS A 127 19.36 -14.63 -9.58
C LYS A 127 19.49 -13.11 -9.72
N GLN A 128 19.02 -12.34 -8.74
CA GLN A 128 19.16 -10.89 -8.76
C GLN A 128 20.64 -10.46 -8.70
N GLY A 129 21.46 -11.14 -7.91
CA GLY A 129 22.90 -10.89 -7.81
C GLY A 129 23.64 -11.17 -9.13
N ILE A 130 23.24 -12.21 -9.88
CA ILE A 130 23.79 -12.48 -11.22
C ILE A 130 23.41 -11.35 -12.18
N ILE A 131 22.13 -10.96 -12.22
CA ILE A 131 21.65 -9.88 -13.09
C ILE A 131 22.34 -8.54 -12.76
N ALA A 132 22.53 -8.23 -11.48
CA ALA A 132 23.24 -7.03 -11.05
C ALA A 132 24.69 -7.02 -11.53
N ARG A 133 25.41 -8.14 -11.40
CA ARG A 133 26.79 -8.29 -11.91
C ARG A 133 26.86 -8.13 -13.43
N TRP A 134 25.92 -8.72 -14.17
CA TRP A 134 25.86 -8.56 -15.63
C TRP A 134 25.65 -7.09 -16.03
N ARG A 135 24.77 -6.36 -15.34
CA ARG A 135 24.57 -4.92 -15.61
C ARG A 135 25.82 -4.09 -15.34
N GLN A 136 26.56 -4.39 -14.27
CA GLN A 136 27.83 -3.71 -13.99
C GLN A 136 28.87 -3.97 -15.08
N ILE A 137 28.99 -5.23 -15.52
CA ILE A 137 29.89 -5.61 -16.62
C ILE A 137 29.47 -4.90 -17.91
N GLU A 138 28.18 -4.90 -18.24
CA GLU A 138 27.66 -4.25 -19.44
C GLU A 138 27.95 -2.74 -19.43
N GLN A 139 27.73 -2.07 -18.29
CA GLN A 139 28.05 -0.65 -18.13
C GLN A 139 29.54 -0.39 -18.31
N ARG A 140 30.40 -1.25 -17.75
CA ARG A 140 31.86 -1.13 -17.91
C ARG A 140 32.29 -1.35 -19.35
N VAL A 141 31.72 -2.33 -20.04
CA VAL A 141 31.99 -2.60 -21.46
C VAL A 141 31.57 -1.40 -22.30
N LYS A 142 30.34 -0.90 -22.15
CA LYS A 142 29.84 0.29 -22.87
C LYS A 142 30.71 1.53 -22.66
N HIS A 143 31.20 1.74 -21.45
CA HIS A 143 32.11 2.83 -21.14
C HIS A 143 33.46 2.67 -21.87
N LEU A 144 34.06 1.47 -21.87
CA LEU A 144 35.32 1.19 -22.57
C LEU A 144 35.17 1.26 -24.11
N GLU A 145 34.06 0.78 -24.66
CA GLU A 145 33.71 0.94 -26.08
C GLU A 145 33.66 2.43 -26.45
N GLY A 146 33.06 3.26 -25.58
CA GLY A 146 33.01 4.72 -25.72
C GLY A 146 34.37 5.40 -25.72
N GLU A 147 35.25 5.06 -24.78
CA GLU A 147 36.59 5.65 -24.66
C GLU A 147 37.52 5.25 -25.82
N ARG A 148 37.48 3.99 -26.24
CA ARG A 148 38.38 3.43 -27.26
C ARG A 148 37.86 3.58 -28.69
N TRP A 149 36.59 3.94 -28.84
CA TRP A 149 35.89 3.93 -30.13
C TRP A 149 35.83 2.54 -30.77
N ASP A 150 35.99 1.48 -29.96
CA ASP A 150 36.01 0.08 -30.39
C ASP A 150 34.59 -0.52 -30.32
N TYR A 151 33.72 -0.04 -31.20
CA TYR A 151 32.35 -0.49 -31.29
C TYR A 151 32.23 -1.73 -32.19
N LYS A 152 31.28 -2.61 -31.90
CA LYS A 152 30.90 -3.67 -32.85
C LYS A 152 30.50 -3.02 -34.18
N GLY A 153 31.04 -3.53 -35.29
CA GLY A 153 30.83 -2.94 -36.63
C GLY A 153 29.36 -2.80 -37.04
N TRP A 154 28.47 -3.66 -36.56
CA TRP A 154 27.02 -3.58 -36.83
C TRP A 154 26.24 -2.66 -35.88
N SER A 155 26.87 -2.17 -34.81
CA SER A 155 26.32 -1.12 -33.93
C SER A 155 26.74 0.28 -34.35
N TYR A 156 27.74 0.38 -35.24
CA TYR A 156 28.21 1.66 -35.77
C TYR A 156 27.18 2.23 -36.74
N GLN A 157 26.51 3.31 -36.32
CA GLN A 157 25.79 4.16 -37.24
C GLN A 157 26.80 5.16 -37.82
N PRO A 158 27.07 5.15 -39.14
CA PRO A 158 27.76 6.28 -39.75
C PRO A 158 26.93 7.53 -39.47
N VAL A 159 27.58 8.69 -39.35
CA VAL A 159 26.86 9.97 -39.31
C VAL A 159 25.88 9.95 -40.48
N SER A 160 24.57 9.86 -40.18
CA SER A 160 23.60 9.73 -41.24
C SER A 160 23.73 10.96 -42.14
N SER A 161 23.60 10.77 -43.44
CA SER A 161 23.65 11.89 -44.39
C SER A 161 22.72 13.02 -43.94
N THR A 162 21.58 12.68 -43.32
CA THR A 162 20.64 13.64 -42.75
C THR A 162 21.22 14.55 -41.66
N TRP A 163 22.12 14.09 -40.79
CA TRP A 163 22.79 14.94 -39.79
C TRP A 163 23.86 15.83 -40.43
N VAL A 164 24.56 15.32 -41.44
CA VAL A 164 25.48 16.11 -42.26
C VAL A 164 24.71 17.19 -43.03
N ASP A 165 23.58 16.83 -43.61
CA ASP A 165 22.68 17.70 -44.36
C ASP A 165 22.05 18.76 -43.44
N TYR A 166 21.64 18.39 -42.22
CA TYR A 166 21.13 19.32 -41.22
C TYR A 166 22.20 20.31 -40.75
N GLY A 167 23.41 19.83 -40.46
CA GLY A 167 24.55 20.69 -40.12
C GLY A 167 24.90 21.64 -41.26
N ARG A 168 24.88 21.16 -42.50
CA ARG A 168 25.08 21.95 -43.72
C ARG A 168 23.99 23.01 -43.87
N TRP A 169 22.72 22.66 -43.70
CA TRP A 169 21.61 23.60 -43.74
C TRP A 169 21.73 24.67 -42.65
N HIS A 170 22.11 24.29 -41.43
CA HIS A 170 22.27 25.22 -40.33
C HIS A 170 23.44 26.21 -40.56
N ALA A 171 24.55 25.71 -41.13
CA ALA A 171 25.69 26.54 -41.53
C ALA A 171 25.34 27.51 -42.67
N LEU A 172 24.61 27.04 -43.69
CA LEU A 172 24.11 27.89 -44.78
C LEU A 172 23.13 28.95 -44.24
N ARG A 173 22.21 28.55 -43.36
CA ARG A 173 21.28 29.46 -42.70
C ARG A 173 22.03 30.53 -41.93
N MET A 174 23.05 30.20 -41.14
CA MET A 174 23.84 31.20 -40.41
C MET A 174 24.64 32.11 -41.33
N ARG A 175 25.21 31.59 -42.43
CA ARG A 175 25.91 32.39 -43.45
C ARG A 175 24.97 33.38 -44.13
N ASP A 176 23.78 32.90 -44.49
CA ASP A 176 22.77 33.66 -45.24
C ASP A 176 21.88 34.48 -44.31
N GLN A 177 22.01 34.34 -42.98
CA GLN A 177 21.35 35.20 -42.01
C GLN A 177 22.11 36.52 -41.94
N TYR A 178 21.83 37.39 -42.91
CA TYR A 178 22.16 38.81 -42.87
C TYR A 178 21.60 39.38 -41.56
N GLU A 179 22.49 39.83 -40.68
CA GLU A 179 22.10 40.46 -39.42
C GLU A 179 21.15 41.63 -39.72
N GLN A 180 19.86 41.42 -39.44
CA GLN A 180 18.94 42.53 -39.19
C GLN A 180 19.34 43.15 -37.86
N HIS A 181 20.45 43.89 -37.84
CA HIS A 181 20.64 44.95 -36.88
C HIS A 181 19.63 46.04 -37.23
N GLY A 182 18.39 45.83 -36.81
CA GLY A 182 17.38 46.87 -36.83
C GLY A 182 17.87 48.00 -35.95
N HIS A 183 18.25 49.11 -36.57
CA HIS A 183 18.44 50.37 -35.88
C HIS A 183 17.11 50.71 -35.19
N TYR A 184 17.05 50.54 -33.87
CA TYR A 184 15.97 51.12 -33.09
C TYR A 184 16.17 52.64 -33.11
N ALA A 185 15.16 53.37 -33.60
CA ALA A 185 15.16 54.83 -33.55
C ALA A 185 15.15 55.26 -32.07
N GLN A 186 16.06 56.19 -31.75
CA GLN A 186 16.22 56.83 -30.43
C GLN A 186 14.98 57.63 -30.02
#